data_AF-A0A9W8MRH5-F1
#
_entry.id   AF-A0A9W8MRH5-F1
#
_cell.length_a   1.000
_cell.length_b   1.000
_cell.length_c   1.000
_cell.angle_alpha   90.00
_cell.angle_beta   90.00
_cell.angle_gamma   90.00
#
_symmetry.space_group_name_H-M   'P 1'
#
loop_
_entity.id
_entity.type
_entity.pdbx_description
1 polymer ?
#
loop_
_entity_poly.entity_id
_entity_poly.type
_entity_poly.pdbx_seq_one_letter_code
_entity_poly.pdbx_strand_id
1 'polypeptide(L)'
;MASTQSKQEPLEVLFDCSSTPALESCQPVTFKMLQFIALLPTLLVLGASTTSATLVIRQSQTYACKCYAGESCYPNTSAWQALNTTVQGNLQVALPPAAPCFNSVAGIQTYDANRCQQVRSSFSNQQWTTDHPIANMWTYWTNDTCSLYSFNPSASCTRGYYGDYVILAKTREHIQAGVNFARDRNLRLVIRNTGHDFMGRSTGYGSLIINTHSFKSVSFTTQYTGPGSYRGGAVTVGAGIQVRELYRLANARSPPVVVVGGECPTVGLAGGYIQGGGHGPMSSFYGMGADNALSFEVVTASGEFVTANEVENPDLFWALKGGGPSTFGVVVSVTVKTFPEVRTSGVSLDISSTNSAIFWQGVAALHDLSNRWVENGIQWSART
;
A
#
# COMPACT_ATOMS: atom_id res chain seq x y z
N MET A 1 60.54 -22.95 -15.99
CA MET A 1 60.51 -23.17 -14.53
C MET A 1 59.45 -22.27 -13.94
N ALA A 2 58.59 -22.85 -13.10
CA ALA A 2 57.54 -22.24 -12.27
C ALA A 2 56.36 -21.53 -12.99
N SER A 3 55.32 -22.32 -13.28
CA SER A 3 53.94 -21.85 -13.32
C SER A 3 53.36 -21.86 -11.90
N THR A 4 52.64 -20.82 -11.52
CA THR A 4 51.80 -20.80 -10.32
C THR A 4 50.40 -20.35 -10.73
N GLN A 5 49.52 -21.33 -10.92
CA GLN A 5 48.08 -21.15 -11.01
C GLN A 5 47.53 -20.97 -9.59
N SER A 6 47.00 -19.80 -9.26
CA SER A 6 46.12 -19.63 -8.09
C SER A 6 44.68 -19.94 -8.53
N LYS A 7 44.12 -20.99 -7.93
CA LYS A 7 42.71 -21.39 -8.08
C LYS A 7 41.78 -20.28 -7.58
N GLN A 8 40.73 -20.00 -8.36
CA GLN A 8 39.54 -19.28 -7.92
C GLN A 8 38.69 -20.20 -7.04
N GLU A 9 38.36 -19.75 -5.83
CA GLU A 9 37.24 -20.28 -5.04
C GLU A 9 36.07 -19.29 -5.09
N PRO A 10 34.81 -19.76 -5.17
CA PRO A 10 33.64 -18.91 -5.08
C PRO A 10 33.29 -18.57 -3.62
N LEU A 11 33.05 -17.28 -3.36
CA LEU A 11 32.48 -16.80 -2.10
C LEU A 11 30.97 -17.09 -2.07
N GLU A 12 30.59 -18.22 -1.47
CA GLU A 12 29.27 -18.43 -0.89
C GLU A 12 29.20 -17.76 0.49
N VAL A 13 28.22 -16.88 0.70
CA VAL A 13 27.89 -16.33 2.02
C VAL A 13 26.82 -17.22 2.64
N LEU A 14 27.23 -18.14 3.52
CA LEU A 14 26.35 -18.89 4.41
C LEU A 14 26.46 -18.34 5.84
N PHE A 15 25.32 -17.94 6.41
CA PHE A 15 25.18 -17.78 7.86
C PHE A 15 25.06 -19.17 8.48
N ASP A 16 26.07 -19.56 9.24
CA ASP A 16 26.16 -20.80 10.00
C ASP A 16 25.41 -20.65 11.34
N CYS A 17 24.38 -21.47 11.51
CA CYS A 17 23.72 -21.74 12.79
C CYS A 17 23.82 -23.25 13.03
N SER A 18 24.88 -23.75 13.68
CA SER A 18 24.76 -24.87 14.61
C SER A 18 26.08 -25.23 15.31
N SER A 19 26.08 -25.16 16.64
CA SER A 19 27.05 -25.84 17.50
C SER A 19 26.36 -26.97 18.30
N THR A 20 26.42 -28.20 17.75
CA THR A 20 26.52 -29.53 18.42
C THR A 20 25.38 -30.08 19.32
N PRO A 21 25.31 -31.40 19.62
CA PRO A 21 25.24 -32.55 18.69
C PRO A 21 24.23 -33.64 19.14
N ALA A 22 24.11 -34.69 18.29
CA ALA A 22 23.67 -36.07 18.59
C ALA A 22 22.17 -36.43 18.47
N LEU A 23 21.81 -37.23 17.45
CA LEU A 23 21.56 -38.67 17.58
C LEU A 23 21.04 -39.27 16.25
N GLU A 24 21.85 -40.20 15.75
CA GLU A 24 21.55 -41.43 15.01
C GLU A 24 20.11 -41.75 14.56
N SER A 25 20.01 -42.03 13.25
CA SER A 25 19.22 -43.09 12.58
C SER A 25 17.90 -43.57 13.20
N CYS A 26 16.78 -43.36 12.48
CA CYS A 26 15.70 -44.34 12.44
C CYS A 26 14.94 -44.27 11.09
N GLN A 27 14.88 -45.43 10.43
CA GLN A 27 14.17 -45.75 9.18
C GLN A 27 12.62 -45.68 9.35
N PRO A 28 11.85 -45.61 8.24
CA PRO A 28 10.40 -45.44 8.31
C PRO A 28 9.67 -46.74 8.69
N VAL A 29 8.77 -46.66 9.67
CA VAL A 29 7.88 -47.76 10.05
C VAL A 29 6.56 -47.61 9.29
N THR A 30 6.27 -48.56 8.43
CA THR A 30 4.96 -48.79 7.81
C THR A 30 3.97 -49.30 8.85
N PHE A 31 2.87 -48.57 9.08
CA PHE A 31 1.75 -49.06 9.89
C PHE A 31 0.61 -49.57 9.00
N LYS A 32 0.33 -50.86 9.16
CA LYS A 32 -0.81 -51.57 8.56
C LYS A 32 -2.13 -51.04 9.13
N MET A 33 -3.08 -50.79 8.23
CA MET A 33 -4.51 -50.66 8.53
C MET A 33 -5.01 -51.89 9.30
N LEU A 34 -5.63 -51.66 10.46
CA LEU A 34 -6.63 -52.57 11.04
C LEU A 34 -7.93 -51.79 11.22
N GLN A 35 -8.99 -52.25 10.55
CA GLN A 35 -10.36 -51.80 10.77
C GLN A 35 -10.84 -52.26 12.15
N PHE A 36 -11.30 -51.32 12.97
CA PHE A 36 -12.21 -51.59 14.07
C PHE A 36 -13.44 -50.70 13.91
N ILE A 37 -14.58 -51.34 13.62
CA ILE A 37 -15.90 -50.73 13.64
C ILE A 37 -16.35 -50.68 15.10
N ALA A 38 -16.42 -49.48 15.67
CA ALA A 38 -17.05 -49.23 16.95
C ALA A 38 -18.20 -48.24 16.76
N LEU A 39 -19.43 -48.74 16.94
CA LEU A 39 -20.66 -47.96 17.03
C LEU A 39 -20.63 -47.16 18.35
N LEU A 40 -20.61 -45.83 18.26
CA LEU A 40 -20.84 -44.92 19.38
C LEU A 40 -22.12 -44.11 19.13
N PRO A 41 -23.01 -43.95 20.13
CA PRO A 41 -24.26 -43.24 19.98
C PRO A 41 -24.01 -41.73 19.89
N THR A 42 -24.69 -41.11 18.94
CA THR A 42 -24.76 -39.66 18.72
C THR A 42 -25.38 -38.96 19.93
N LEU A 43 -24.55 -38.40 20.82
CA LEU A 43 -24.96 -37.28 21.65
C LEU A 43 -24.78 -36.00 20.83
N LEU A 44 -25.88 -35.46 20.30
CA LEU A 44 -25.92 -34.09 19.78
C LEU A 44 -25.82 -33.12 20.97
N VAL A 45 -24.60 -32.77 21.34
CA VAL A 45 -24.35 -31.58 22.17
C VAL A 45 -24.49 -30.38 21.22
N LEU A 46 -25.63 -29.68 21.29
CA LEU A 46 -25.79 -28.32 20.77
C LEU A 46 -24.93 -27.38 21.62
N GLY A 47 -23.62 -27.48 21.46
CA GLY A 47 -22.67 -26.50 21.96
C GLY A 47 -22.69 -25.33 21.02
N ALA A 48 -23.44 -24.28 21.37
CA ALA A 48 -23.18 -22.96 20.83
C ALA A 48 -21.73 -22.61 21.20
N SER A 49 -20.82 -22.82 20.27
CA SER A 49 -19.41 -22.47 20.40
C SER A 49 -19.35 -20.94 20.38
N THR A 50 -19.56 -20.34 21.55
CA THR A 50 -19.27 -18.93 21.77
C THR A 50 -17.76 -18.82 21.82
N THR A 51 -17.13 -18.61 20.66
CA THR A 51 -15.73 -18.20 20.61
C THR A 51 -15.65 -16.80 21.20
N SER A 52 -15.54 -16.74 22.52
CA SER A 52 -15.15 -15.52 23.22
C SER A 52 -13.84 -15.05 22.60
N ALA A 53 -13.76 -13.76 22.26
CA ALA A 53 -12.56 -13.18 21.67
C ALA A 53 -11.34 -13.62 22.51
N THR A 54 -10.33 -14.21 21.86
CA THR A 54 -9.13 -14.64 22.58
C THR A 54 -8.44 -13.39 23.12
N LEU A 55 -8.54 -13.19 24.44
CA LEU A 55 -7.93 -12.07 25.13
C LEU A 55 -6.46 -12.40 25.41
N VAL A 56 -5.58 -11.52 24.97
CA VAL A 56 -4.13 -11.62 25.18
C VAL A 56 -3.70 -10.48 26.08
N ILE A 57 -3.04 -10.80 27.20
CA ILE A 57 -2.49 -9.78 28.10
C ILE A 57 -1.07 -9.44 27.64
N ARG A 58 -0.80 -8.16 27.40
CA ARG A 58 0.55 -7.62 27.18
C ARG A 58 0.73 -6.33 27.97
N GLN A 59 1.84 -6.18 28.68
CA GLN A 59 2.15 -4.97 29.46
C GLN A 59 0.99 -4.53 30.37
N SER A 60 0.35 -5.47 31.06
CA SER A 60 -0.82 -5.24 31.93
C SER A 60 -2.07 -4.70 31.23
N GLN A 61 -2.11 -4.73 29.90
CA GLN A 61 -3.26 -4.39 29.08
C GLN A 61 -3.84 -5.66 28.44
N THR A 62 -5.17 -5.74 28.36
CA THR A 62 -5.88 -6.85 27.74
C THR A 62 -6.26 -6.48 26.32
N TYR A 63 -5.80 -7.26 25.36
CA TYR A 63 -6.06 -7.07 23.93
C TYR A 63 -6.95 -8.18 23.40
N ALA A 64 -7.88 -7.85 22.52
CA ALA A 64 -8.62 -8.84 21.73
C ALA A 64 -8.02 -8.93 20.32
N CYS A 65 -7.99 -10.13 19.76
CA CYS A 65 -7.80 -10.30 18.32
C CYS A 65 -8.87 -9.52 17.54
N LYS A 66 -8.55 -9.10 16.31
CA LYS A 66 -9.54 -8.53 15.40
C LYS A 66 -10.58 -9.57 15.02
N CYS A 67 -11.80 -9.11 14.77
CA CYS A 67 -12.91 -9.97 14.39
C CYS A 67 -12.90 -10.25 12.88
N TYR A 68 -13.09 -11.51 12.50
CA TYR A 68 -13.04 -12.02 11.13
C TYR A 68 -14.30 -12.76 10.72
N ALA A 69 -14.54 -12.87 9.41
CA ALA A 69 -15.68 -13.59 8.87
C ALA A 69 -15.74 -15.03 9.40
N GLY A 70 -16.92 -15.45 9.87
CA GLY A 70 -17.14 -16.76 10.49
C GLY A 70 -17.10 -16.76 12.02
N GLU A 71 -16.59 -15.69 12.65
CA GLU A 71 -16.62 -15.54 14.10
C GLU A 71 -17.94 -14.92 14.58
N SER A 72 -18.35 -15.22 15.82
CA SER A 72 -19.62 -14.72 16.38
C SER A 72 -19.66 -13.20 16.57
N CYS A 73 -18.49 -12.55 16.66
CA CYS A 73 -18.39 -11.09 16.74
C CYS A 73 -18.57 -10.40 15.38
N TYR A 74 -18.53 -11.15 14.27
CA TYR A 74 -18.45 -10.55 12.94
C TYR A 74 -19.77 -9.87 12.58
N PRO A 75 -19.76 -8.67 11.97
CA PRO A 75 -21.00 -7.97 11.67
C PRO A 75 -21.91 -8.80 10.76
N ASN A 76 -23.18 -8.92 11.16
CA ASN A 76 -24.20 -9.55 10.34
C ASN A 76 -24.61 -8.66 9.16
N THR A 77 -25.45 -9.19 8.27
CA THR A 77 -25.92 -8.50 7.06
C THR A 77 -26.57 -7.14 7.36
N SER A 78 -27.39 -7.05 8.42
CA SER A 78 -28.06 -5.80 8.80
C SER A 78 -27.05 -4.71 9.20
N ALA A 79 -25.99 -5.07 9.91
CA ALA A 79 -24.93 -4.13 10.27
C ALA A 79 -24.16 -3.62 9.04
N TRP A 80 -23.83 -4.49 8.09
CA TRP A 80 -23.20 -4.08 6.84
C TRP A 80 -24.11 -3.20 5.97
N GLN A 81 -25.42 -3.49 5.95
CA GLN A 81 -26.41 -2.66 5.26
C GLN A 81 -26.52 -1.28 5.91
N ALA A 82 -26.55 -1.21 7.25
CA ALA A 82 -26.56 0.06 7.96
C ALA A 82 -25.33 0.91 7.63
N LEU A 83 -24.13 0.32 7.64
CA LEU A 83 -22.92 1.01 7.20
C LEU A 83 -23.04 1.49 5.76
N ASN A 84 -23.54 0.64 4.84
CA ASN A 84 -23.73 1.03 3.45
C ASN A 84 -24.69 2.22 3.30
N THR A 85 -25.76 2.27 4.08
CA THR A 85 -26.65 3.43 4.14
C THR A 85 -25.92 4.68 4.65
N THR A 86 -25.13 4.56 5.72
CA THR A 86 -24.33 5.67 6.27
C THR A 86 -23.33 6.21 5.26
N VAL A 87 -22.69 5.35 4.46
CA VAL A 87 -21.77 5.75 3.39
C VAL A 87 -22.45 5.94 2.03
N GLN A 88 -23.78 6.13 2.02
CA GLN A 88 -24.56 6.50 0.85
C GLN A 88 -24.40 5.55 -0.34
N GLY A 89 -24.35 4.25 -0.09
CA GLY A 89 -24.20 3.22 -1.13
C GLY A 89 -22.76 2.99 -1.59
N ASN A 90 -21.75 3.60 -0.96
CA ASN A 90 -20.35 3.48 -1.37
C ASN A 90 -19.60 2.31 -0.69
N LEU A 91 -20.31 1.38 -0.03
CA LEU A 91 -19.72 0.13 0.45
C LEU A 91 -19.88 -0.97 -0.60
N GLN A 92 -18.79 -1.67 -0.91
CA GLN A 92 -18.77 -2.78 -1.86
C GLN A 92 -18.12 -4.02 -1.25
N VAL A 93 -18.55 -5.19 -1.69
CA VAL A 93 -17.83 -6.44 -1.42
C VAL A 93 -16.48 -6.37 -2.12
N ALA A 94 -15.40 -6.59 -1.37
CA ALA A 94 -14.06 -6.57 -1.92
C ALA A 94 -13.75 -7.91 -2.59
N LEU A 95 -13.75 -7.92 -3.93
CA LEU A 95 -13.38 -9.09 -4.73
C LEU A 95 -12.06 -8.84 -5.44
N PRO A 96 -11.18 -9.87 -5.53
CA PRO A 96 -9.94 -9.79 -6.30
C PRO A 96 -10.20 -9.23 -7.70
N PRO A 97 -9.27 -8.44 -8.28
CA PRO A 97 -9.49 -7.82 -9.59
C PRO A 97 -9.76 -8.85 -10.71
N ALA A 98 -9.19 -10.05 -10.57
CA ALA A 98 -9.37 -11.17 -11.47
C ALA A 98 -10.63 -12.01 -11.21
N ALA A 99 -11.44 -11.70 -10.20
CA ALA A 99 -12.64 -12.47 -9.85
C ALA A 99 -13.58 -12.76 -11.04
N PRO A 100 -13.81 -11.83 -11.98
CA PRO A 100 -14.64 -12.09 -13.16
C PRO A 100 -14.15 -13.24 -14.06
N CYS A 101 -12.89 -13.65 -13.92
CA CYS A 101 -12.31 -14.75 -14.68
C CYS A 101 -12.58 -16.13 -14.07
N PHE A 102 -13.04 -16.22 -12.82
CA PHE A 102 -13.24 -17.49 -12.13
C PHE A 102 -14.72 -17.77 -11.86
N ASN A 103 -15.10 -19.05 -11.86
CA ASN A 103 -16.49 -19.48 -11.62
C ASN A 103 -17.07 -18.89 -10.34
N SER A 104 -16.28 -18.95 -9.25
CA SER A 104 -16.68 -18.35 -7.98
C SER A 104 -15.49 -17.90 -7.15
N VAL A 105 -15.73 -16.90 -6.28
CA VAL A 105 -14.78 -16.43 -5.27
C VAL A 105 -15.50 -16.31 -3.94
N ALA A 106 -14.98 -16.97 -2.90
CA ALA A 106 -15.56 -16.95 -1.55
C ALA A 106 -17.08 -17.27 -1.54
N GLY A 107 -17.50 -18.26 -2.35
CA GLY A 107 -18.91 -18.68 -2.46
C GLY A 107 -19.80 -17.80 -3.33
N ILE A 108 -19.26 -16.71 -3.91
CA ILE A 108 -19.99 -15.81 -4.81
C ILE A 108 -19.70 -16.23 -6.25
N GLN A 109 -20.74 -16.42 -7.07
CA GLN A 109 -20.57 -16.65 -8.51
C GLN A 109 -20.07 -15.37 -9.18
N THR A 110 -18.94 -15.45 -9.88
CA THR A 110 -18.23 -14.25 -10.36
C THR A 110 -17.96 -14.26 -11.85
N TYR A 111 -18.03 -15.41 -12.52
CA TYR A 111 -17.61 -15.51 -13.91
C TYR A 111 -18.42 -14.60 -14.84
N ASP A 112 -17.70 -13.77 -15.57
CA ASP A 112 -18.22 -12.89 -16.62
C ASP A 112 -17.16 -12.80 -17.72
N ALA A 113 -17.43 -13.40 -18.87
CA ALA A 113 -16.48 -13.49 -19.98
C ALA A 113 -16.01 -12.11 -20.48
N ASN A 114 -16.91 -11.13 -20.53
CA ASN A 114 -16.60 -9.79 -21.02
C ASN A 114 -15.73 -9.03 -20.01
N ARG A 115 -16.09 -9.07 -18.73
CA ARG A 115 -15.28 -8.46 -17.67
C ARG A 115 -13.93 -9.17 -17.52
N CYS A 116 -13.88 -10.49 -17.64
CA CYS A 116 -12.62 -11.23 -17.63
C CYS A 116 -11.70 -10.77 -18.76
N GLN A 117 -12.23 -10.62 -19.98
CA GLN A 117 -11.44 -10.11 -21.10
C GLN A 117 -10.91 -8.69 -20.83
N GLN A 118 -11.73 -7.79 -20.26
CA GLN A 118 -11.32 -6.44 -19.90
C GLN A 118 -10.21 -6.42 -18.83
N VAL A 119 -10.35 -7.27 -17.80
CA VAL A 119 -9.33 -7.41 -16.76
C VAL A 119 -8.03 -7.90 -17.39
N ARG A 120 -8.08 -8.95 -18.22
CA ARG A 120 -6.89 -9.53 -18.86
C ARG A 120 -6.17 -8.55 -19.78
N SER A 121 -6.90 -7.71 -20.52
CA SER A 121 -6.27 -6.70 -21.39
C SER A 121 -5.70 -5.51 -20.61
N SER A 122 -6.18 -5.26 -19.39
CA SER A 122 -5.82 -4.08 -18.60
C SER A 122 -4.92 -4.39 -17.41
N PHE A 123 -4.65 -5.66 -17.10
CA PHE A 123 -3.96 -6.04 -15.85
C PHE A 123 -2.55 -5.47 -15.72
N SER A 124 -1.83 -5.31 -16.84
CA SER A 124 -0.52 -4.66 -16.89
C SER A 124 -0.58 -3.13 -16.92
N ASN A 125 -1.77 -2.54 -17.06
CA ASN A 125 -1.96 -1.10 -17.05
C ASN A 125 -2.01 -0.59 -15.61
N GLN A 126 -0.95 0.12 -15.23
CA GLN A 126 -0.82 0.68 -13.90
C GLN A 126 -1.98 1.60 -13.50
N GLN A 127 -2.51 2.42 -14.43
CA GLN A 127 -3.64 3.32 -14.13
C GLN A 127 -4.92 2.53 -13.84
N TRP A 128 -5.15 1.45 -14.59
CA TRP A 128 -6.27 0.54 -14.32
C TRP A 128 -6.16 -0.07 -12.92
N THR A 129 -4.95 -0.50 -12.51
CA THR A 129 -4.71 -1.02 -11.15
C THR A 129 -5.00 0.03 -10.08
N THR A 130 -4.57 1.28 -10.27
CA THR A 130 -4.79 2.35 -9.29
C THR A 130 -6.26 2.75 -9.18
N ASP A 131 -6.99 2.73 -10.30
CA ASP A 131 -8.43 3.04 -10.34
C ASP A 131 -9.31 1.90 -9.80
N HIS A 132 -8.78 0.68 -9.75
CA HIS A 132 -9.51 -0.45 -9.18
C HIS A 132 -9.70 -0.29 -7.66
N PRO A 133 -10.89 -0.60 -7.11
CA PRO A 133 -11.24 -0.40 -5.69
C PRO A 133 -10.24 -0.98 -4.70
N ILE A 134 -9.66 -2.14 -5.00
CA ILE A 134 -8.77 -2.86 -4.07
C ILE A 134 -7.47 -3.38 -4.68
N ALA A 135 -7.18 -3.14 -5.97
CA ALA A 135 -6.06 -3.84 -6.62
C ALA A 135 -4.70 -3.35 -6.09
N ASN A 136 -3.77 -4.27 -5.86
CA ASN A 136 -2.39 -3.93 -5.51
C ASN A 136 -1.51 -4.11 -6.73
N MET A 137 -0.53 -3.24 -6.90
CA MET A 137 0.50 -3.42 -7.93
C MET A 137 1.40 -4.64 -7.61
N TRP A 138 1.69 -4.83 -6.33
CA TRP A 138 2.50 -5.93 -5.83
C TRP A 138 1.60 -7.06 -5.32
N THR A 139 1.26 -7.99 -6.22
CA THR A 139 0.35 -9.11 -5.95
C THR A 139 0.91 -10.12 -4.93
N TYR A 140 2.21 -10.07 -4.65
CA TYR A 140 2.85 -10.82 -3.55
C TYR A 140 2.07 -10.63 -2.23
N TRP A 141 1.67 -9.40 -1.91
CA TRP A 141 0.97 -9.09 -0.66
C TRP A 141 -0.51 -9.47 -0.65
N THR A 142 -1.04 -9.93 -1.78
CA THR A 142 -2.41 -10.43 -1.90
C THR A 142 -2.44 -11.94 -2.10
N ASN A 143 -1.26 -12.59 -2.04
CA ASN A 143 -1.04 -14.03 -2.20
C ASN A 143 -1.37 -14.57 -3.61
N ASP A 144 -1.54 -13.68 -4.60
CA ASP A 144 -1.91 -13.96 -6.01
C ASP A 144 -2.85 -15.16 -6.23
N THR A 145 -3.85 -15.32 -5.35
CA THR A 145 -4.72 -16.51 -5.32
C THR A 145 -5.66 -16.60 -6.50
N CYS A 146 -5.73 -15.56 -7.34
CA CYS A 146 -6.57 -15.46 -8.52
C CYS A 146 -5.71 -15.08 -9.72
N SER A 147 -4.66 -15.85 -9.97
CA SER A 147 -3.63 -15.51 -10.95
C SER A 147 -4.16 -15.53 -12.39
N LEU A 148 -3.80 -14.50 -13.16
CA LEU A 148 -4.12 -14.40 -14.58
C LEU A 148 -3.03 -14.98 -15.49
N TYR A 149 -1.86 -15.34 -14.94
CA TYR A 149 -0.74 -15.92 -15.69
C TYR A 149 -0.94 -17.40 -16.02
N SER A 150 -1.57 -18.16 -15.11
CA SER A 150 -1.91 -19.58 -15.28
C SER A 150 -3.42 -19.78 -15.27
N PHE A 151 -4.11 -18.99 -16.08
CA PHE A 151 -5.56 -18.86 -16.08
C PHE A 151 -6.30 -20.16 -16.44
N ASN A 152 -7.20 -20.57 -15.55
CA ASN A 152 -8.21 -21.59 -15.76
C ASN A 152 -9.48 -21.18 -14.97
N PRO A 153 -10.66 -20.99 -15.62
CA PRO A 153 -11.89 -20.58 -14.92
C PRO A 153 -12.31 -21.51 -13.77
N SER A 154 -11.94 -22.78 -13.87
CA SER A 154 -12.22 -23.83 -12.88
C SER A 154 -11.13 -23.96 -11.82
N ALA A 155 -10.01 -23.21 -11.91
CA ALA A 155 -9.02 -23.17 -10.85
C ALA A 155 -9.58 -22.47 -9.60
N SER A 156 -8.98 -22.78 -8.45
CA SER A 156 -9.34 -22.12 -7.20
C SER A 156 -8.96 -20.64 -7.26
N CYS A 157 -9.91 -19.77 -6.94
CA CYS A 157 -9.68 -18.35 -6.69
C CYS A 157 -10.31 -17.97 -5.34
N THR A 158 -9.50 -17.44 -4.45
CA THR A 158 -9.91 -16.98 -3.12
C THR A 158 -9.61 -15.49 -2.96
N ARG A 159 -10.11 -14.87 -1.88
CA ARG A 159 -9.76 -13.47 -1.58
C ARG A 159 -8.28 -13.25 -1.26
N GLY A 160 -7.51 -14.31 -1.00
CA GLY A 160 -6.13 -14.17 -0.55
C GLY A 160 -6.08 -13.27 0.69
N TYR A 161 -5.23 -12.24 0.67
CA TYR A 161 -5.12 -11.26 1.75
C TYR A 161 -5.84 -9.94 1.49
N TYR A 162 -6.82 -9.91 0.58
CA TYR A 162 -7.71 -8.76 0.46
C TYR A 162 -8.64 -8.64 1.68
N GLY A 163 -9.18 -7.43 1.86
CA GLY A 163 -10.26 -7.19 2.81
C GLY A 163 -11.59 -7.79 2.35
N ASP A 164 -12.57 -7.76 3.24
CA ASP A 164 -13.91 -8.30 2.96
C ASP A 164 -14.84 -7.29 2.30
N TYR A 165 -14.67 -6.02 2.67
CA TYR A 165 -15.44 -4.90 2.15
C TYR A 165 -14.52 -3.70 1.89
N VAL A 166 -14.94 -2.85 0.96
CA VAL A 166 -14.28 -1.58 0.67
C VAL A 166 -15.30 -0.44 0.66
N ILE A 167 -14.99 0.64 1.36
CA ILE A 167 -15.67 1.92 1.24
C ILE A 167 -14.94 2.73 0.18
N LEU A 168 -15.62 3.05 -0.92
CA LEU A 168 -15.16 4.03 -1.90
C LEU A 168 -15.46 5.43 -1.36
N ALA A 169 -14.59 5.93 -0.49
CA ALA A 169 -14.84 7.16 0.23
C ALA A 169 -14.80 8.36 -0.73
N LYS A 170 -15.85 9.19 -0.67
CA LYS A 170 -16.02 10.40 -1.48
C LYS A 170 -16.10 11.67 -0.64
N THR A 171 -16.42 11.52 0.64
CA THR A 171 -16.49 12.59 1.63
C THR A 171 -15.75 12.14 2.90
N ARG A 172 -15.31 13.09 3.72
CA ARG A 172 -14.66 12.78 5.00
C ARG A 172 -15.59 12.01 5.95
N GLU A 173 -16.90 12.21 5.83
CA GLU A 173 -17.91 11.51 6.63
C GLU A 173 -17.96 10.02 6.29
N HIS A 174 -17.66 9.61 5.04
CA HIS A 174 -17.52 8.19 4.69
C HIS A 174 -16.30 7.56 5.39
N ILE A 175 -15.20 8.31 5.50
CA ILE A 175 -14.01 7.88 6.22
C ILE A 175 -14.33 7.74 7.72
N GLN A 176 -14.96 8.76 8.32
CA GLN A 176 -15.38 8.73 9.72
C GLN A 176 -16.30 7.54 10.02
N ALA A 177 -17.28 7.28 9.16
CA ALA A 177 -18.17 6.14 9.29
C ALA A 177 -17.41 4.81 9.26
N GLY A 178 -16.45 4.64 8.34
CA GLY A 178 -15.61 3.44 8.26
C GLY A 178 -14.70 3.26 9.48
N VAL A 179 -14.07 4.33 9.96
CA VAL A 179 -13.23 4.33 11.16
C VAL A 179 -14.04 3.93 12.38
N ASN A 180 -15.18 4.59 12.59
CA ASN A 180 -16.06 4.33 13.73
C ASN A 180 -16.60 2.90 13.68
N PHE A 181 -17.09 2.46 12.53
CA PHE A 181 -17.60 1.10 12.37
C PHE A 181 -16.53 0.04 12.64
N ALA A 182 -15.32 0.21 12.12
CA ALA A 182 -14.24 -0.73 12.36
C ALA A 182 -13.81 -0.79 13.83
N ARG A 183 -13.77 0.36 14.52
CA ARG A 183 -13.50 0.43 15.95
C ARG A 183 -14.59 -0.27 16.76
N ASP A 184 -15.84 0.09 16.53
CA ASP A 184 -17.00 -0.38 17.31
C ASP A 184 -17.27 -1.88 17.09
N ARG A 185 -16.85 -2.42 15.94
CA ARG A 185 -16.96 -3.85 15.59
C ARG A 185 -15.65 -4.63 15.70
N ASN A 186 -14.61 -3.99 16.23
CA ASN A 186 -13.27 -4.57 16.37
C ASN A 186 -12.74 -5.22 15.08
N LEU A 187 -12.96 -4.59 13.94
CA LEU A 187 -12.43 -5.04 12.65
C LEU A 187 -11.01 -4.52 12.42
N ARG A 188 -10.26 -5.22 11.57
CA ARG A 188 -9.04 -4.67 10.98
C ARG A 188 -9.43 -3.60 9.97
N LEU A 189 -8.91 -2.39 10.13
CA LEU A 189 -9.08 -1.30 9.16
C LEU A 189 -7.83 -1.20 8.29
N VAL A 190 -8.02 -1.07 6.98
CA VAL A 190 -6.95 -0.84 6.00
C VAL A 190 -7.25 0.44 5.24
N ILE A 191 -6.24 1.30 5.10
CA ILE A 191 -6.35 2.50 4.27
C ILE A 191 -5.67 2.23 2.95
N ARG A 192 -6.39 2.51 1.87
CA ARG A 192 -5.91 2.35 0.50
C ARG A 192 -6.05 3.66 -0.24
N ASN A 193 -4.99 4.01 -0.96
CA ASN A 193 -5.05 5.03 -2.00
C ASN A 193 -4.93 4.34 -3.38
N THR A 194 -3.72 4.20 -3.90
CA THR A 194 -3.47 3.67 -5.26
C THR A 194 -3.07 2.20 -5.31
N GLY A 195 -2.57 1.62 -4.21
CA GLY A 195 -2.08 0.22 -4.19
C GLY A 195 -0.64 0.02 -4.63
N HIS A 196 0.12 1.11 -4.67
CA HIS A 196 1.54 1.13 -4.99
C HIS A 196 2.44 0.49 -3.94
N ASP A 197 1.93 0.26 -2.73
CA ASP A 197 2.78 -0.06 -1.59
C ASP A 197 3.55 -1.39 -1.77
N PHE A 198 4.88 -1.28 -1.74
CA PHE A 198 5.81 -2.41 -1.90
C PHE A 198 5.84 -3.35 -0.67
N MET A 199 5.23 -2.95 0.46
CA MET A 199 5.28 -3.68 1.72
C MET A 199 3.91 -4.17 2.20
N GLY A 200 2.89 -4.11 1.33
CA GLY A 200 1.55 -4.64 1.64
C GLY A 200 0.74 -3.84 2.65
N ARG A 201 1.16 -2.62 3.03
CA ARG A 201 0.52 -1.76 4.05
C ARG A 201 -0.86 -1.23 3.62
N SER A 202 -1.22 -1.37 2.34
CA SER A 202 -2.54 -1.00 1.79
C SER A 202 -3.44 -2.21 1.49
N THR A 203 -3.13 -3.39 2.05
CA THR A 203 -3.99 -4.57 2.02
C THR A 203 -3.95 -5.30 3.37
N GLY A 204 -4.87 -6.23 3.57
CA GLY A 204 -4.93 -6.97 4.83
C GLY A 204 -6.12 -7.92 4.85
N TYR A 205 -5.84 -9.18 5.17
CA TYR A 205 -6.85 -10.23 5.27
C TYR A 205 -8.05 -9.80 6.14
N GLY A 206 -9.26 -10.04 5.64
CA GLY A 206 -10.52 -9.87 6.37
C GLY A 206 -10.77 -8.45 6.89
N SER A 207 -10.11 -7.46 6.30
CA SER A 207 -10.22 -6.06 6.71
C SER A 207 -11.44 -5.36 6.11
N LEU A 208 -11.88 -4.29 6.76
CA LEU A 208 -12.63 -3.22 6.11
C LEU A 208 -11.61 -2.26 5.48
N ILE A 209 -11.72 -2.04 4.17
CA ILE A 209 -10.85 -1.12 3.44
C ILE A 209 -11.55 0.24 3.32
N ILE A 210 -10.85 1.33 3.61
CA ILE A 210 -11.24 2.68 3.20
C ILE A 210 -10.36 3.07 2.01
N ASN A 211 -10.98 3.24 0.84
CA ASN A 211 -10.31 3.71 -0.36
C ASN A 211 -10.50 5.23 -0.49
N THR A 212 -9.40 5.99 -0.46
CA THR A 212 -9.38 7.47 -0.56
C THR A 212 -9.14 7.99 -1.97
N HIS A 213 -9.06 7.12 -2.98
CA HIS A 213 -8.70 7.46 -4.36
C HIS A 213 -9.66 8.46 -5.01
N SER A 214 -10.93 8.50 -4.59
CA SER A 214 -11.92 9.43 -5.15
C SER A 214 -11.76 10.89 -4.70
N PHE A 215 -10.86 11.20 -3.75
CA PHE A 215 -10.59 12.57 -3.31
C PHE A 215 -9.70 13.30 -4.32
N LYS A 216 -10.32 13.86 -5.36
CA LYS A 216 -9.64 14.49 -6.51
C LYS A 216 -9.69 16.03 -6.51
N SER A 217 -9.96 16.67 -5.37
CA SER A 217 -9.97 18.13 -5.28
C SER A 217 -8.56 18.71 -5.46
N VAL A 218 -8.45 19.85 -6.13
CA VAL A 218 -7.19 20.61 -6.28
C VAL A 218 -7.50 22.09 -6.21
N SER A 219 -6.78 22.83 -5.37
CA SER A 219 -6.92 24.28 -5.22
C SER A 219 -5.55 24.94 -5.08
N PHE A 220 -5.21 25.80 -6.03
CA PHE A 220 -3.94 26.55 -6.02
C PHE A 220 -4.11 27.92 -5.38
N THR A 221 -3.09 28.33 -4.62
CA THR A 221 -2.96 29.67 -4.04
C THR A 221 -1.61 30.26 -4.44
N THR A 222 -1.56 31.56 -4.73
CA THR A 222 -0.32 32.27 -5.07
C THR A 222 0.48 32.66 -3.84
N GLN A 223 -0.19 32.81 -2.70
CA GLN A 223 0.38 33.14 -1.41
C GLN A 223 -0.31 32.28 -0.35
N TYR A 224 0.45 31.42 0.31
CA TYR A 224 -0.03 30.65 1.44
C TYR A 224 -0.24 31.58 2.65
N THR A 225 -1.43 31.52 3.24
CA THR A 225 -1.84 32.34 4.40
C THR A 225 -2.02 31.55 5.69
N GLY A 226 -1.76 30.23 5.64
CA GLY A 226 -1.87 29.37 6.82
C GLY A 226 -0.70 29.50 7.79
N PRO A 227 -0.65 28.64 8.82
CA PRO A 227 0.36 28.68 9.87
C PRO A 227 1.80 28.50 9.37
N GLY A 228 2.77 28.88 10.21
CA GLY A 228 4.21 28.84 9.88
C GLY A 228 4.71 30.09 9.16
N SER A 229 5.97 30.06 8.71
CA SER A 229 6.67 31.21 8.11
C SER A 229 6.60 31.28 6.59
N TYR A 230 6.20 30.20 5.92
CA TYR A 230 6.14 30.12 4.46
C TYR A 230 5.01 30.99 3.89
N ARG A 231 5.32 31.83 2.90
CA ARG A 231 4.36 32.73 2.23
C ARG A 231 4.40 32.65 0.69
N GLY A 232 5.04 31.63 0.15
CA GLY A 232 5.06 31.39 -1.31
C GLY A 232 3.76 30.76 -1.82
N GLY A 233 3.78 30.31 -3.08
CA GLY A 233 2.65 29.59 -3.67
C GLY A 233 2.42 28.23 -3.01
N ALA A 234 1.19 27.76 -3.03
CA ALA A 234 0.83 26.45 -2.51
C ALA A 234 -0.33 25.82 -3.30
N VAL A 235 -0.49 24.51 -3.15
CA VAL A 235 -1.63 23.76 -3.68
C VAL A 235 -2.17 22.81 -2.62
N THR A 236 -3.48 22.87 -2.38
CA THR A 236 -4.21 21.88 -1.59
C THR A 236 -4.75 20.81 -2.52
N VAL A 237 -4.41 19.56 -2.26
CA VAL A 237 -4.83 18.41 -3.06
C VAL A 237 -5.55 17.38 -2.19
N GLY A 238 -6.62 16.79 -2.72
CA GLY A 238 -7.30 15.66 -2.10
C GLY A 238 -6.41 14.42 -2.07
N ALA A 239 -6.69 13.53 -1.13
CA ALA A 239 -5.89 12.33 -0.85
C ALA A 239 -5.66 11.43 -2.08
N GLY A 240 -6.61 11.42 -3.02
CA GLY A 240 -6.60 10.59 -4.21
C GLY A 240 -5.83 11.16 -5.39
N ILE A 241 -5.34 12.41 -5.32
CA ILE A 241 -4.60 13.01 -6.44
C ILE A 241 -3.29 12.26 -6.68
N GLN A 242 -3.13 11.76 -7.90
CA GLN A 242 -1.89 11.16 -8.38
C GLN A 242 -0.93 12.23 -8.91
N VAL A 243 0.36 11.91 -8.88
CA VAL A 243 1.43 12.78 -9.38
C VAL A 243 1.15 13.30 -10.79
N ARG A 244 0.76 12.45 -11.75
CA ARG A 244 0.51 12.89 -13.14
C ARG A 244 -0.63 13.89 -13.26
N GLU A 245 -1.66 13.74 -12.44
CA GLU A 245 -2.84 14.61 -12.45
C GLU A 245 -2.40 15.99 -11.98
N LEU A 246 -1.66 16.03 -10.86
CA LEU A 246 -1.14 17.26 -10.31
C LEU A 246 -0.16 17.98 -11.24
N TYR A 247 0.78 17.27 -11.86
CA TYR A 247 1.74 17.87 -12.78
C TYR A 247 1.06 18.51 -13.99
N ARG A 248 0.04 17.85 -14.58
CA ARG A 248 -0.73 18.44 -15.68
C ARG A 248 -1.46 19.71 -15.24
N LEU A 249 -2.08 19.69 -14.06
CA LEU A 249 -2.79 20.84 -13.51
C LEU A 249 -1.85 22.00 -13.17
N ALA A 250 -0.67 21.70 -12.62
CA ALA A 250 0.35 22.68 -12.27
C ALA A 250 0.98 23.33 -13.51
N ASN A 251 1.24 22.54 -14.55
CA ASN A 251 1.76 23.03 -15.83
C ASN A 251 0.73 23.89 -16.61
N ALA A 252 -0.56 23.57 -16.50
CA ALA A 252 -1.63 24.33 -17.15
C ALA A 252 -1.94 25.70 -16.50
N ARG A 253 -1.27 26.02 -15.37
CA ARG A 253 -1.39 27.33 -14.71
C ARG A 253 -0.78 28.44 -15.56
N SER A 254 -1.19 29.68 -15.31
CA SER A 254 -0.58 30.89 -15.89
C SER A 254 -0.18 31.86 -14.77
N PRO A 255 1.12 32.03 -14.46
CA PRO A 255 2.24 31.24 -14.98
C PRO A 255 2.23 29.77 -14.49
N PRO A 256 2.87 28.83 -15.21
CA PRO A 256 3.07 27.46 -14.75
C PRO A 256 3.84 27.41 -13.42
N VAL A 257 3.58 26.36 -12.64
CA VAL A 257 4.28 26.12 -11.37
C VAL A 257 4.76 24.68 -11.27
N VAL A 258 5.82 24.48 -10.50
CA VAL A 258 6.37 23.17 -10.13
C VAL A 258 5.82 22.74 -8.78
N VAL A 259 5.56 21.44 -8.64
CA VAL A 259 5.26 20.79 -7.37
C VAL A 259 6.21 19.60 -7.19
N VAL A 260 6.73 19.41 -5.98
CA VAL A 260 7.57 18.24 -5.66
C VAL A 260 6.70 17.00 -5.58
N GLY A 261 6.93 16.04 -6.46
CA GLY A 261 6.24 14.75 -6.52
C GLY A 261 7.16 13.64 -7.01
N GLY A 262 6.65 12.40 -7.00
CA GLY A 262 7.42 11.24 -7.41
C GLY A 262 7.68 11.19 -8.92
N GLU A 263 8.50 10.23 -9.35
CA GLU A 263 8.70 9.95 -10.77
C GLU A 263 7.56 9.11 -11.35
N CYS A 264 7.11 8.09 -10.62
CA CYS A 264 6.04 7.19 -11.07
C CYS A 264 4.70 7.95 -11.20
N PRO A 265 4.12 8.06 -12.42
CA PRO A 265 2.99 8.96 -12.68
C PRO A 265 1.71 8.64 -11.87
N THR A 266 1.52 7.38 -11.47
CA THR A 266 0.28 6.95 -10.78
C THR A 266 0.41 6.87 -9.26
N VAL A 267 1.53 7.28 -8.69
CA VAL A 267 1.68 7.36 -7.23
C VAL A 267 0.74 8.43 -6.68
N GLY A 268 0.04 8.12 -5.59
CA GLY A 268 -0.83 9.07 -4.89
C GLY A 268 -0.01 10.01 -4.01
N LEU A 269 -0.03 11.30 -4.31
CA LEU A 269 0.86 12.30 -3.72
C LEU A 269 0.70 12.37 -2.19
N ALA A 270 -0.53 12.58 -1.73
CA ALA A 270 -0.88 12.79 -0.32
C ALA A 270 -0.82 11.52 0.54
N GLY A 271 -0.70 10.35 -0.10
CA GLY A 271 -0.67 9.06 0.57
C GLY A 271 0.71 8.74 1.14
N GLY A 272 1.10 7.48 1.00
CA GLY A 272 2.40 6.98 1.46
C GLY A 272 3.62 7.67 0.86
N TYR A 273 3.47 8.42 -0.26
CA TYR A 273 4.55 9.19 -0.85
C TYR A 273 5.03 10.32 0.07
N ILE A 274 4.20 11.33 0.36
CA ILE A 274 4.55 12.40 1.31
C ILE A 274 4.77 11.82 2.71
N GLN A 275 3.88 10.92 3.15
CA GLN A 275 3.93 10.40 4.52
C GLN A 275 5.20 9.59 4.80
N GLY A 276 5.82 8.98 3.78
CA GLY A 276 7.07 8.23 3.89
C GLY A 276 8.33 9.03 3.49
N GLY A 277 8.22 10.35 3.24
CA GLY A 277 9.33 11.19 2.78
C GLY A 277 9.10 11.67 1.34
N GLY A 278 9.19 10.76 0.37
CA GLY A 278 8.87 11.03 -1.03
C GLY A 278 10.00 11.74 -1.79
N HIS A 279 10.76 10.97 -2.58
CA HIS A 279 11.78 11.51 -3.47
C HIS A 279 11.26 11.65 -4.90
N GLY A 280 11.91 12.51 -5.68
CA GLY A 280 11.67 12.59 -7.12
C GLY A 280 12.73 13.45 -7.83
N PRO A 281 12.49 13.76 -9.12
CA PRO A 281 13.07 14.96 -9.72
C PRO A 281 12.71 16.15 -8.82
N MET A 282 13.25 17.34 -8.93
CA MET A 282 13.00 18.46 -8.00
C MET A 282 13.41 18.25 -6.52
N SER A 283 13.68 17.05 -6.01
CA SER A 283 14.07 16.87 -4.60
C SER A 283 15.37 17.58 -4.22
N SER A 284 16.40 17.57 -5.07
CA SER A 284 17.65 18.30 -4.79
C SER A 284 17.50 19.82 -4.83
N PHE A 285 16.43 20.34 -5.45
CA PHE A 285 16.18 21.79 -5.52
C PHE A 285 15.28 22.26 -4.36
N TYR A 286 14.30 21.45 -3.97
CA TYR A 286 13.20 21.88 -3.11
C TYR A 286 12.95 20.96 -1.90
N GLY A 287 13.83 20.00 -1.64
CA GLY A 287 13.67 19.00 -0.57
C GLY A 287 12.74 17.84 -0.95
N MET A 288 12.54 16.91 -0.02
CA MET A 288 11.63 15.76 -0.21
C MET A 288 10.16 16.22 -0.22
N GLY A 289 9.24 15.35 -0.65
CA GLY A 289 7.81 15.61 -0.63
C GLY A 289 7.30 16.00 0.76
N ALA A 290 7.81 15.35 1.80
CA ALA A 290 7.53 15.66 3.21
C ALA A 290 7.94 17.10 3.59
N ASP A 291 9.11 17.59 3.15
CA ASP A 291 9.59 18.95 3.45
C ASP A 291 8.70 20.05 2.87
N ASN A 292 7.89 19.67 1.88
CA ASN A 292 7.00 20.55 1.14
C ASN A 292 5.57 20.59 1.70
N ALA A 293 5.22 19.72 2.66
CA ALA A 293 3.89 19.74 3.29
C ALA A 293 3.75 20.92 4.27
N LEU A 294 2.63 21.63 4.17
CA LEU A 294 2.29 22.82 4.97
C LEU A 294 1.12 22.54 5.93
N SER A 295 0.16 21.70 5.53
CA SER A 295 -0.99 21.32 6.35
C SER A 295 -1.59 20.02 5.85
N PHE A 296 -2.18 19.22 6.75
CA PHE A 296 -3.01 18.06 6.42
C PHE A 296 -4.39 18.23 7.02
N GLU A 297 -5.40 17.72 6.30
CA GLU A 297 -6.71 17.43 6.86
C GLU A 297 -6.81 15.92 7.10
N VAL A 298 -7.16 15.51 8.31
CA VAL A 298 -7.02 14.12 8.76
C VAL A 298 -8.27 13.69 9.53
N VAL A 299 -8.72 12.46 9.29
CA VAL A 299 -9.63 11.77 10.20
C VAL A 299 -8.81 10.87 11.13
N THR A 300 -8.87 11.13 12.43
CA THR A 300 -8.11 10.40 13.45
C THR A 300 -8.77 9.04 13.77
N ALA A 301 -8.10 8.22 14.59
CA ALA A 301 -8.67 6.97 15.08
C ALA A 301 -9.90 7.15 16.00
N SER A 302 -10.06 8.32 16.63
CA SER A 302 -11.28 8.69 17.37
C SER A 302 -12.45 9.01 16.42
N GLY A 303 -12.18 9.19 15.12
CA GLY A 303 -13.17 9.60 14.12
C GLY A 303 -13.33 11.12 14.04
N GLU A 304 -12.46 11.88 14.70
CA GLU A 304 -12.46 13.35 14.64
C GLU A 304 -11.78 13.83 13.37
N PHE A 305 -12.31 14.92 12.81
CA PHE A 305 -11.68 15.60 11.69
C PHE A 305 -10.83 16.75 12.23
N VAL A 306 -9.53 16.70 11.99
CA VAL A 306 -8.56 17.65 12.54
C VAL A 306 -7.68 18.23 11.43
N THR A 307 -7.18 19.44 11.67
CA THR A 307 -6.10 20.01 10.86
C THR A 307 -4.77 19.76 11.56
N ALA A 308 -3.79 19.24 10.84
CA ALA A 308 -2.42 19.08 11.34
C ALA A 308 -1.47 20.00 10.58
N ASN A 309 -0.88 20.98 11.27
CA ASN A 309 0.10 21.94 10.75
C ASN A 309 1.07 22.37 11.87
N GLU A 310 1.89 23.39 11.64
CA GLU A 310 2.90 23.86 12.60
C GLU A 310 2.31 24.43 13.92
N VAL A 311 1.02 24.75 13.97
CA VAL A 311 0.37 25.39 15.14
C VAL A 311 -0.77 24.53 15.70
N GLU A 312 -1.51 23.83 14.85
CA GLU A 312 -2.63 22.95 15.23
C GLU A 312 -2.21 21.49 15.04
N ASN A 313 -2.29 20.67 16.10
CA ASN A 313 -1.81 19.28 16.12
C ASN A 313 -0.38 19.11 15.55
N PRO A 314 0.63 19.85 16.08
CA PRO A 314 1.97 19.89 15.50
C PRO A 314 2.76 18.58 15.62
N ASP A 315 2.44 17.76 16.61
CA ASP A 315 2.96 16.40 16.77
C ASP A 315 2.45 15.45 15.68
N LEU A 316 1.15 15.50 15.37
CA LEU A 316 0.56 14.77 14.25
C LEU A 316 1.11 15.28 12.91
N PHE A 317 1.28 16.59 12.76
CA PHE A 317 1.89 17.18 11.57
C PHE A 317 3.31 16.67 11.34
N TRP A 318 4.13 16.66 12.40
CA TRP A 318 5.48 16.11 12.35
C TRP A 318 5.48 14.63 11.97
N ALA A 319 4.60 13.83 12.59
CA ALA A 319 4.48 12.40 12.31
C ALA A 319 4.06 12.09 10.86
N LEU A 320 3.13 12.87 10.31
CA LEU A 320 2.68 12.72 8.92
C LEU A 320 3.71 13.21 7.89
N LYS A 321 4.76 13.92 8.31
CA LYS A 321 5.85 14.42 7.45
C LYS A 321 7.07 13.50 7.47
N GLY A 322 6.87 12.24 7.10
CA GLY A 322 7.94 11.25 6.94
C GLY A 322 7.88 10.06 7.90
N GLY A 323 6.99 10.06 8.89
CA GLY A 323 6.84 8.95 9.86
C GLY A 323 6.18 7.69 9.29
N GLY A 324 5.71 7.73 8.04
CA GLY A 324 5.11 6.61 7.31
C GLY A 324 3.58 6.61 7.30
N PRO A 325 2.95 5.96 6.30
CA PRO A 325 1.50 5.84 6.18
C PRO A 325 0.90 4.77 7.09
N SER A 326 -0.44 4.69 7.09
CA SER A 326 -1.22 3.61 7.71
C SER A 326 -1.13 3.52 9.24
N THR A 327 -0.76 4.61 9.93
CA THR A 327 -0.60 4.58 11.40
C THR A 327 -1.22 5.76 12.15
N PHE A 328 -1.03 7.00 11.70
CA PHE A 328 -1.42 8.18 12.50
C PHE A 328 -2.86 8.68 12.25
N GLY A 329 -3.44 8.39 11.09
CA GLY A 329 -4.78 8.81 10.71
C GLY A 329 -5.05 8.62 9.22
N VAL A 330 -6.26 8.96 8.79
CA VAL A 330 -6.66 8.91 7.38
C VAL A 330 -6.58 10.31 6.79
N VAL A 331 -5.58 10.56 5.94
CA VAL A 331 -5.42 11.84 5.23
C VAL A 331 -6.57 12.02 4.24
N VAL A 332 -7.21 13.19 4.31
CA VAL A 332 -8.29 13.65 3.42
C VAL A 332 -7.72 14.58 2.34
N SER A 333 -6.85 15.50 2.74
CA SER A 333 -6.15 16.41 1.85
C SER A 333 -4.80 16.83 2.44
N VAL A 334 -3.92 17.35 1.59
CA VAL A 334 -2.65 17.96 1.99
C VAL A 334 -2.44 19.26 1.22
N THR A 335 -1.95 20.28 1.91
CA THR A 335 -1.43 21.49 1.28
C THR A 335 0.08 21.38 1.16
N VAL A 336 0.61 21.56 -0.06
CA VAL A 336 2.05 21.54 -0.33
C VAL A 336 2.50 22.82 -1.01
N LYS A 337 3.79 23.15 -0.86
CA LYS A 337 4.44 24.27 -1.55
C LYS A 337 4.40 24.10 -3.07
N THR A 338 4.28 25.21 -3.80
CA THR A 338 4.50 25.30 -5.24
C THR A 338 5.64 26.26 -5.52
N PHE A 339 6.36 26.04 -6.62
CA PHE A 339 7.53 26.81 -7.00
C PHE A 339 7.36 27.39 -8.41
N PRO A 340 8.05 28.49 -8.74
CA PRO A 340 8.10 28.96 -10.12
C PRO A 340 8.60 27.87 -11.08
N GLU A 341 8.05 27.83 -12.28
CA GLU A 341 8.52 26.93 -13.34
C GLU A 341 9.98 27.20 -13.69
N VAL A 342 10.75 26.12 -13.87
CA VAL A 342 12.16 26.18 -14.25
C VAL A 342 12.39 25.46 -15.57
N ARG A 343 13.11 26.10 -16.49
CA ARG A 343 13.54 25.45 -17.74
C ARG A 343 14.45 24.28 -17.40
N THR A 344 14.08 23.10 -17.88
CA THR A 344 14.80 21.86 -17.59
C THR A 344 15.40 21.28 -18.88
N SER A 345 16.60 20.71 -18.77
CA SER A 345 17.25 19.94 -19.84
C SER A 345 17.58 18.56 -19.30
N GLY A 346 17.51 17.53 -20.16
CA GLY A 346 17.80 16.15 -19.79
C GLY A 346 18.94 15.58 -20.62
N VAL A 347 19.73 14.70 -20.02
CA VAL A 347 20.77 13.91 -20.68
C VAL A 347 20.52 12.45 -20.35
N SER A 348 20.63 11.57 -21.35
CA SER A 348 20.69 10.12 -21.13
C SER A 348 22.14 9.70 -21.10
N LEU A 349 22.53 8.93 -20.08
CA LEU A 349 23.87 8.38 -19.94
C LEU A 349 23.76 6.86 -19.80
N ASP A 350 24.30 6.15 -20.79
CA ASP A 350 24.30 4.69 -20.82
C ASP A 350 25.73 4.18 -20.61
N ILE A 351 25.93 3.39 -19.55
CA ILE A 351 27.19 2.70 -19.26
C ILE A 351 27.00 1.23 -19.62
N SER A 352 27.81 0.73 -20.55
CA SER A 352 27.79 -0.69 -20.93
C SER A 352 29.20 -1.22 -21.14
N SER A 353 29.41 -2.48 -20.79
CA SER A 353 30.65 -3.20 -21.08
C SER A 353 30.39 -4.70 -21.08
N THR A 354 31.08 -5.44 -21.95
CA THR A 354 31.10 -6.91 -21.92
C THR A 354 32.01 -7.45 -20.82
N ASN A 355 32.85 -6.60 -20.23
CA ASN A 355 33.71 -6.94 -19.10
C ASN A 355 33.09 -6.42 -17.80
N SER A 356 32.67 -7.33 -16.92
CA SER A 356 32.03 -7.01 -15.63
C SER A 356 32.90 -6.11 -14.74
N ALA A 357 34.22 -6.34 -14.68
CA ALA A 357 35.10 -5.51 -13.86
C ALA A 357 35.17 -4.06 -14.37
N ILE A 358 35.23 -3.87 -15.69
CA ILE A 358 35.24 -2.54 -16.30
C ILE A 358 33.88 -1.85 -16.12
N PHE A 359 32.77 -2.59 -16.28
CA PHE A 359 31.43 -2.06 -16.01
C PHE A 359 31.33 -1.48 -14.60
N TRP A 360 31.74 -2.25 -13.59
CA TRP A 360 31.69 -1.80 -12.19
C TRP A 360 32.65 -0.65 -11.89
N GLN A 361 33.80 -0.57 -12.56
CA GLN A 361 34.66 0.62 -12.49
C GLN A 361 33.96 1.86 -13.06
N GLY A 362 33.24 1.73 -14.17
CA GLY A 362 32.44 2.81 -14.74
C GLY A 362 31.30 3.26 -13.81
N VAL A 363 30.59 2.32 -13.18
CA VAL A 363 29.55 2.62 -12.18
C VAL A 363 30.14 3.29 -10.94
N ALA A 364 31.31 2.85 -10.47
CA ALA A 364 32.00 3.49 -9.35
C ALA A 364 32.37 4.95 -9.69
N ALA A 365 32.96 5.18 -10.87
CA ALA A 365 33.29 6.53 -11.32
C ALA A 365 32.05 7.44 -11.47
N LEU A 366 30.92 6.88 -11.90
CA LEU A 366 29.62 7.58 -11.92
C LEU A 366 29.22 8.04 -10.51
N HIS A 367 29.27 7.13 -9.53
CA HIS A 367 28.91 7.43 -8.15
C HIS A 367 29.87 8.44 -7.50
N ASP A 368 31.17 8.38 -7.78
CA ASP A 368 32.16 9.33 -7.27
C ASP A 368 31.87 10.78 -7.70
N LEU A 369 31.21 10.96 -8.86
CA LEU A 369 30.81 12.26 -9.38
C LEU A 369 29.43 12.73 -8.92
N SER A 370 28.65 11.86 -8.26
CA SER A 370 27.24 12.12 -7.93
C SER A 370 27.02 13.37 -7.07
N ASN A 371 27.82 13.55 -6.02
CA ASN A 371 27.74 14.73 -5.16
C ASN A 371 28.01 16.02 -5.94
N ARG A 372 29.06 16.03 -6.77
CA ARG A 372 29.39 17.19 -7.62
C ARG A 372 28.25 17.52 -8.57
N TRP A 373 27.59 16.51 -9.14
CA TRP A 373 26.45 16.72 -10.02
C TRP A 373 25.26 17.32 -9.27
N VAL A 374 24.92 16.79 -8.10
CA VAL A 374 23.84 17.33 -7.27
C VAL A 374 24.12 18.77 -6.84
N GLU A 375 25.34 19.07 -6.41
CA GLU A 375 25.79 20.44 -6.06
C GLU A 375 25.71 21.42 -7.25
N ASN A 376 25.82 20.92 -8.48
CA ASN A 376 25.70 21.71 -9.71
C ASN A 376 24.30 21.64 -10.34
N GLY A 377 23.28 21.20 -9.58
CA GLY A 377 21.88 21.22 -10.02
C GLY A 377 21.51 20.12 -11.02
N ILE A 378 22.28 19.03 -11.08
CA ILE A 378 21.94 17.84 -11.87
C ILE A 378 21.24 16.83 -10.97
N GLN A 379 20.16 16.25 -11.49
CA GLN A 379 19.40 15.21 -10.81
C GLN A 379 19.40 13.92 -11.59
N TRP A 380 19.35 12.81 -10.85
CA TRP A 380 19.37 11.47 -11.39
C TRP A 380 18.00 10.83 -11.24
N SER A 381 17.51 10.28 -12.34
CA SER A 381 16.53 9.20 -12.33
C SER A 381 17.19 8.03 -13.04
N ALA A 382 17.15 6.85 -12.41
CA ALA A 382 17.58 5.63 -13.06
C ALA A 382 16.37 5.01 -13.76
N ARG A 383 16.49 4.79 -15.07
CA ARG A 383 15.61 3.84 -15.76
C ARG A 383 16.18 2.45 -15.57
N THR A 384 15.50 1.63 -14.79
CA THR A 384 15.76 0.18 -14.67
C THR A 384 14.97 -0.60 -15.70
#